data_AF-A0A935KGR3-F1
#
_entry.id   AF-A0A935KGR3-F1
#
_cell.length_a   1.000
_cell.length_b   1.000
_cell.length_c   1.000
_cell.angle_alpha   90.00
_cell.angle_beta   90.00
_cell.angle_gamma   90.00
#
_symmetry.space_group_name_H-M   'P 1'
#
loop_
_entity.id
_entity.type
_entity.pdbx_description
1 polymer ?
#
loop_
_entity_poly.entity_id
_entity_poly.type
_entity_poly.pdbx_seq_one_letter_code
_entity_poly.pdbx_strand_id
1 'polypeptide(L)' 'MRTTLDIDDDVLQAAKERARRDGRTAGQVISELARSALTAAPVQAAMREPKAVYGFRPFPKRGGVVTGEQIDRLREDDAY' A
#
# COMPACT_ATOMS: atom_id res chain seq x y z
N MET A 1 -6.59 22.19 6.17
CA MET A 1 -7.88 22.73 5.67
C MET A 1 -8.95 21.66 5.81
N ARG A 2 -10.23 22.04 5.94
CA ARG A 2 -11.35 21.09 5.97
C ARG A 2 -12.00 21.12 4.59
N THR A 3 -11.85 20.03 3.86
CA THR A 3 -12.35 19.85 2.48
C THR A 3 -13.13 18.55 2.45
N THR A 4 -14.21 18.49 1.69
CA THR A 4 -14.94 17.26 1.40
C THR A 4 -14.42 16.71 0.08
N LEU A 5 -13.98 15.46 0.09
CA LEU A 5 -13.46 14.74 -1.08
C LEU A 5 -14.18 13.40 -1.16
N ASP A 6 -14.51 12.98 -2.37
CA ASP A 6 -14.99 11.62 -2.63
C ASP A 6 -13.79 10.68 -2.77
N ILE A 7 -13.80 9.55 -2.06
CA ILE A 7 -12.66 8.63 -1.96
C ILE A 7 -13.21 7.21 -1.98
N ASP A 8 -12.57 6.34 -2.75
CA ASP A 8 -12.89 4.92 -2.79
C ASP A 8 -12.77 4.25 -1.40
N ASP A 9 -13.66 3.29 -1.14
CA ASP A 9 -13.76 2.63 0.17
C ASP A 9 -12.47 1.90 0.58
N ASP A 10 -11.76 1.31 -0.38
CA ASP A 10 -10.50 0.59 -0.16
C ASP A 10 -9.37 1.54 0.26
N VAL A 11 -9.28 2.71 -0.38
CA VAL A 11 -8.34 3.78 -0.02
C VAL A 11 -8.65 4.32 1.37
N LEU A 12 -9.93 4.55 1.69
CA LEU A 12 -10.34 5.02 3.02
C LEU A 12 -10.00 3.99 4.10
N GLN A 13 -10.22 2.70 3.85
CA GLN A 13 -9.86 1.63 4.77
C GLN A 13 -8.34 1.58 5.00
N ALA A 14 -7.55 1.57 3.92
CA ALA A 14 -6.09 1.56 4.01
C ALA A 14 -5.55 2.78 4.77
N ALA A 15 -6.12 3.96 4.55
CA ALA A 15 -5.77 5.17 5.27
C ALA A 15 -6.09 5.07 6.77
N LYS A 16 -7.25 4.49 7.14
CA LYS A 16 -7.62 4.28 8.55
C LYS A 16 -6.70 3.28 9.25
N GLU A 17 -6.32 2.20 8.59
CA GLU A 17 -5.37 1.23 9.14
C GLU A 17 -4.01 1.86 9.40
N ARG A 18 -3.49 2.64 8.44
CA ARG A 18 -2.22 3.34 8.60
C ARG A 18 -2.29 4.43 9.67
N ALA A 19 -3.39 5.17 9.72
CA ALA A 19 -3.65 6.18 10.74
C ALA A 19 -3.63 5.59 12.16
N ARG A 20 -4.22 4.40 12.36
CA ARG A 20 -4.17 3.68 13.65
C ARG A 20 -2.75 3.30 14.05
N ARG A 21 -1.94 2.82 13.10
CA ARG A 21 -0.53 2.45 13.34
C ARG A 21 0.33 3.64 13.71
N ASP A 22 0.10 4.78 13.05
CA ASP A 22 0.92 5.99 13.20
C ASP A 22 0.40 6.94 14.30
N GLY A 23 -0.74 6.63 14.95
CA GLY A 23 -1.39 7.49 15.94
C GLY A 23 -1.90 8.82 15.36
N ARG A 24 -2.23 8.84 14.05
CA ARG A 24 -2.67 10.02 13.31
C ARG A 24 -4.14 9.91 12.91
N THR A 25 -4.71 10.99 12.40
CA THR A 25 -6.06 10.94 11.79
C THR A 25 -5.99 10.49 10.34
N ALA A 26 -7.04 9.85 9.83
CA ALA A 26 -7.13 9.43 8.43
C ALA A 26 -6.93 10.62 7.46
N GLY A 27 -7.47 11.79 7.78
CA GLY A 27 -7.30 13.01 6.99
C GLY A 27 -5.85 13.51 6.93
N GLN A 28 -5.08 13.36 8.01
CA GLN A 28 -3.65 13.68 8.01
C GLN A 28 -2.86 12.73 7.11
N VAL A 29 -3.13 11.42 7.22
CA VAL A 29 -2.48 10.40 6.37
C VAL A 29 -2.80 10.64 4.88
N ILE A 30 -4.07 10.89 4.54
CA ILE A 30 -4.48 11.18 3.16
C ILE A 30 -3.83 12.47 2.65
N SER A 31 -3.78 13.53 3.47
CA SER A 31 -3.13 14.79 3.07
C SER A 31 -1.63 14.63 2.83
N GLU A 32 -0.95 13.81 3.64
CA GLU A 32 0.47 13.49 3.48
C GLU A 32 0.72 12.65 2.21
N LEU A 33 -0.10 11.63 1.97
CA LEU A 33 -0.03 10.82 0.75
C LEU A 33 -0.26 11.66 -0.51
N ALA A 34 -1.29 12.51 -0.51
CA ALA A 34 -1.58 13.42 -1.62
C ALA A 34 -0.42 14.39 -1.86
N ARG A 35 0.17 14.95 -0.78
CA ARG A 35 1.36 15.81 -0.89
C ARG A 35 2.53 15.04 -1.52
N SER A 36 2.82 13.85 -1.01
CA SER A 36 3.91 13.01 -1.52
C SER A 36 3.73 12.71 -3.00
N ALA A 37 2.51 12.35 -3.43
CA ALA A 37 2.20 12.09 -4.83
C ALA A 37 2.36 13.33 -5.73
N LEU A 38 1.96 14.51 -5.26
CA LEU A 38 2.09 15.76 -6.01
C LEU A 38 3.53 16.28 -6.07
N THR A 39 4.35 16.02 -5.05
CA THR A 39 5.76 16.43 -5.00
C THR A 39 6.72 15.40 -5.55
N ALA A 40 6.30 14.14 -5.68
CA ALA A 40 7.09 13.10 -6.28
C ALA A 40 7.28 13.45 -7.76
N ALA A 41 8.54 13.63 -8.18
CA ALA A 41 8.87 13.52 -9.60
C ALA A 41 8.32 12.18 -10.09
N PRO A 42 7.78 12.09 -11.33
CA PRO A 42 7.26 10.83 -11.86
C PRO A 42 8.37 9.79 -11.78
N VAL A 43 8.28 8.94 -10.76
CA VAL A 43 9.14 7.80 -10.61
C VAL A 43 8.64 6.90 -11.71
N GLN A 44 9.31 6.94 -12.87
CA GLN A 44 9.24 5.82 -13.80
C GLN A 44 9.50 4.62 -12.92
N ALA A 45 8.50 3.75 -12.78
CA ALA A 45 8.62 2.50 -12.06
C ALA A 45 9.53 1.57 -12.88
N ALA A 46 10.75 2.03 -13.16
CA ALA A 46 11.87 1.18 -13.40
C ALA A 46 12.17 0.56 -12.05
N MET A 47 11.42 -0.49 -11.75
CA MET A 47 11.87 -1.54 -10.85
C MET A 47 13.16 -2.09 -11.47
N ARG A 48 14.26 -1.35 -11.30
CA ARG A 48 15.61 -1.88 -11.42
C ARG A 48 15.84 -2.65 -10.14
N GLU A 49 15.09 -3.74 -9.97
CA GLU A 49 15.63 -4.81 -9.16
C GLU A 49 16.97 -5.17 -9.80
N PRO A 50 18.09 -5.08 -9.06
CA PRO A 50 19.32 -5.65 -9.56
C PRO A 50 19.01 -7.11 -9.94
N LYS A 51 19.38 -7.51 -11.16
CA LYS A 51 19.13 -8.85 -11.71
C LYS A 51 19.36 -9.88 -10.60
N ALA A 52 18.28 -10.51 -10.14
CA ALA A 52 18.31 -11.39 -8.98
C ALA A 52 19.44 -12.41 -9.11
N VAL A 53 20.50 -12.26 -8.30
CA VAL A 53 21.60 -13.23 -8.19
C VAL A 53 21.23 -14.28 -7.14
N TYR A 54 19.99 -14.77 -7.19
CA TYR A 54 19.47 -15.74 -6.21
C TYR A 54 19.23 -17.13 -6.82
N GLY A 55 19.62 -17.34 -8.09
CA GLY A 55 19.52 -18.66 -8.74
C GLY A 55 18.11 -19.10 -9.13
N PHE A 56 17.06 -18.31 -8.83
CA PHE A 56 15.69 -18.55 -9.28
C PHE A 56 15.13 -17.34 -10.02
N ARG A 57 14.17 -17.58 -10.93
CA ARG A 57 13.43 -16.53 -11.65
C ARG A 57 12.21 -16.14 -10.82
N PRO A 58 12.03 -14.85 -10.45
CA PRO A 58 10.81 -14.38 -9.82
C PRO A 58 9.58 -14.73 -10.66
N PHE A 59 8.46 -15.02 -10.01
CA PHE A 59 7.20 -15.24 -10.71
C PHE A 59 6.74 -13.93 -11.39
N PRO A 60 6.16 -14.01 -12.61
CA PRO A 60 5.55 -12.84 -13.23
C PRO A 60 4.43 -12.29 -12.34
N LYS A 61 4.19 -10.97 -12.40
CA LYS A 61 3.07 -10.32 -11.73
C LYS A 61 1.75 -11.04 -12.10
N ARG A 62 1.07 -11.62 -11.12
CA ARG A 62 -0.22 -12.34 -11.30
C ARG A 62 -1.47 -11.48 -11.10
N GLY A 63 -1.31 -10.17 -10.83
CA GLY A 63 -2.39 -9.20 -10.98
C GLY A 63 -3.39 -9.06 -9.82
N GLY A 64 -3.11 -9.58 -8.62
CA GLY A 64 -3.97 -9.37 -7.44
C GLY A 64 -3.41 -8.31 -6.48
N VAL A 65 -4.29 -7.47 -5.92
CA VAL A 65 -3.96 -6.63 -4.75
C VAL A 65 -4.00 -7.53 -3.52
N VAL A 66 -2.91 -7.58 -2.75
CA VAL A 66 -2.83 -8.34 -1.51
C VAL A 66 -3.19 -7.40 -0.35
N THR A 67 -4.25 -7.72 0.39
CA THR A 67 -4.70 -6.91 1.54
C THR A 67 -4.13 -7.46 2.85
N GLY A 68 -4.11 -6.63 3.90
CA GLY A 68 -3.70 -7.07 5.25
C GLY A 68 -4.59 -8.19 5.78
N GLU A 69 -5.90 -8.07 5.61
CA GLU A 69 -6.87 -9.09 5.99
C GLU A 69 -6.60 -10.44 5.29
N GLN A 70 -6.23 -10.42 4.01
CA GLN A 70 -5.88 -11.63 3.27
C GLN A 70 -4.63 -12.31 3.84
N ILE A 71 -3.66 -11.53 4.32
CA ILE A 71 -2.45 -12.05 4.97
C ILE A 71 -2.80 -12.66 6.33
N ASP A 72 -3.63 -11.98 7.11
CA ASP A 72 -4.02 -12.44 8.45
C ASP A 72 -4.83 -13.73 8.38
N ARG A 73 -5.77 -13.83 7.43
CA ARG A 73 -6.51 -15.09 7.16
C ARG A 73 -5.59 -16.26 6.81
N LEU A 74 -4.61 -16.03 5.95
CA LEU A 74 -3.63 -17.07 5.58
C LEU A 74 -2.80 -17.53 6.79
N ARG A 75 -2.46 -16.64 7.73
CA ARG A 75 -1.73 -17.00 8.94
C ARG A 75 -2.55 -17.83 9.92
N GLU A 76 -3.85 -17.57 9.99
CA GLU A 76 -4.78 -18.34 10.82
C GLU A 76 -5.02 -19.74 10.23
N ASP A 77 -5.11 -19.84 8.90
CA ASP A 77 -5.35 -21.10 8.19
C ASP A 77 -4.11 -22.02 8.13
N ASP A 78 -2.89 -21.47 8.11
CA ASP A 78 -1.63 -22.24 8.10
C ASP A 78 -1.10 -22.59 9.51
N ALA A 79 -1.89 -22.43 10.57
CA ALA A 79 -1.53 -22.85 11.92
C ALA A 79 -1.58 -24.39 12.04
N TYR A 80 -0.48 -25.06 11.66
CA TYR A 80 -0.25 -26.50 11.86
C TYR A 80 0.26 -26.82 13.27
#